data_AF-A0A0T1PZ99-F1
#
_entry.id   AF-A0A0T1PZ99-F1
#
_cell.length_a   1.000
_cell.length_b   1.000
_cell.length_c   1.000
_cell.angle_alpha   90.00
_cell.angle_beta   90.00
_cell.angle_gamma   90.00
#
_symmetry.space_group_name_H-M   'P 1'
#
loop_
_entity.id
_entity.type
_entity.pdbx_description
1 polymer ?
#
loop_
_entity_poly.entity_id
_entity_poly.type
_entity_poly.pdbx_seq_one_letter_code
_entity_poly.pdbx_strand_id
1 'polypeptide(L)'
;MDALTLTSAYEILRQPLGEILPKVSAALAPLIPHADAAELSTHCAHSPFKALGGTEQLTAAELTPLLLAGVPGSPWQGVATIGGRAREVVAVKSDATRRGSVLVLVRDDGAAPAGAAELAVAQALWNLVTSHFDRFATEAMPGALARSRAAADTRARVIAELSTAHAAALSGVLGVLRSRALDDTTARATATDLAATALIEMRAEQRRDRDLAEEPARDAFERLAGELRPMLRHSAVRLDLGAPDSDRSLAADVAHSARAIVRALLLIVLEQDSVRRVHVGWQLTEHELRASVRDDGAGALAPCDLGAGSIRDRLDVLGGRLDMDAVPGWGTTITAVVPLATPEAPVEAAHPLTGLGEREVEVLRHLALGHRNRRIAEELHISESTVKFHVANILNKLGVDSRGEAAALFHAAA
;
A
#
# COMPACT_ATOMS: atom_id res chain seq x y z
N MET A 1 21.50 -25.83 20.23
CA MET A 1 20.55 -24.71 20.11
C MET A 1 20.58 -24.01 21.45
N ASP A 2 21.36 -22.93 21.55
CA ASP A 2 21.49 -22.22 22.81
C ASP A 2 20.18 -21.51 23.16
N ALA A 3 19.89 -21.37 24.45
CA ALA A 3 18.70 -20.65 24.94
C ALA A 3 18.61 -19.22 24.37
N LEU A 4 19.76 -18.60 24.07
CA LEU A 4 19.88 -17.30 23.41
C LEU A 4 19.26 -17.25 22.00
N THR A 5 19.27 -18.36 21.25
CA THR A 5 18.77 -18.41 19.86
C THR A 5 17.25 -18.47 19.82
N LEU A 6 16.61 -19.17 20.75
CA LEU A 6 15.15 -19.25 20.87
C LEU A 6 14.52 -17.95 21.36
N THR A 7 15.15 -17.30 22.34
CA THR A 7 14.70 -15.98 22.81
C THR A 7 14.77 -14.96 21.68
N SER A 8 15.89 -14.89 20.95
CA SER A 8 16.04 -13.96 19.81
C SER A 8 15.02 -14.23 18.70
N ALA A 9 14.73 -15.50 18.41
CA ALA A 9 13.71 -15.87 17.45
C ALA A 9 12.30 -15.42 17.88
N TYR A 10 11.93 -15.63 19.15
CA TYR A 10 10.67 -15.14 19.70
C TYR A 10 10.57 -13.61 19.64
N GLU A 11 11.66 -12.92 19.97
CA GLU A 11 11.77 -11.47 19.90
C GLU A 11 11.57 -10.89 18.50
N ILE A 12 12.03 -11.60 17.48
CA ILE A 12 11.86 -11.24 16.07
C ILE A 12 10.40 -11.43 15.66
N LEU A 13 9.80 -12.59 15.95
CA LEU A 13 8.46 -12.95 15.47
C LEU A 13 7.34 -12.10 16.07
N ARG A 14 7.55 -11.46 17.22
CA ARG A 14 6.56 -10.58 17.86
C ARG A 14 6.56 -9.13 17.36
N GLN A 15 7.48 -8.78 16.46
CA GLN A 15 7.60 -7.42 15.94
C GLN A 15 6.60 -7.16 14.80
N PRO A 16 6.28 -5.87 14.52
CA PRO A 16 5.57 -5.50 13.29
C PRO A 16 6.29 -5.99 12.02
N LEU A 17 5.54 -6.29 10.95
CA LEU A 17 6.10 -6.84 9.69
C LEU A 17 7.23 -6.00 9.08
N GLY A 18 7.21 -4.67 9.27
CA GLY A 18 8.27 -3.77 8.81
C GLY A 18 9.57 -3.86 9.62
N GLU A 19 9.48 -4.30 10.87
CA GLU A 19 10.61 -4.36 11.83
C GLU A 19 11.34 -5.70 11.84
N ILE A 20 10.78 -6.72 11.19
CA ILE A 20 11.32 -8.08 11.22
C ILE A 20 12.67 -8.18 10.50
N LEU A 21 12.80 -7.65 9.28
CA LEU A 21 14.08 -7.67 8.55
C LEU A 21 15.22 -6.96 9.31
N PRO A 22 15.02 -5.74 9.86
CA PRO A 22 15.97 -5.12 10.79
C PRO A 22 16.44 -6.02 11.93
N LYS A 23 15.51 -6.73 12.59
CA LYS A 23 15.82 -7.59 13.74
C LYS A 23 16.49 -8.90 13.34
N VAL A 24 16.11 -9.48 12.20
CA VAL A 24 16.78 -10.65 11.61
C VAL A 24 18.23 -10.29 11.26
N SER A 25 18.46 -9.17 10.58
CA SER A 25 19.80 -8.67 10.26
C SER A 25 20.62 -8.47 11.54
N ALA A 26 20.08 -7.76 12.54
CA ALA A 26 20.77 -7.54 13.81
C ALA A 26 21.11 -8.84 14.55
N ALA A 27 20.24 -9.85 14.51
CA ALA A 27 20.50 -11.15 15.14
C ALA A 27 21.56 -11.98 14.40
N LEU A 28 21.67 -11.82 13.08
CA LEU A 28 22.66 -12.52 12.26
C LEU A 28 24.01 -11.81 12.18
N ALA A 29 24.07 -10.49 12.39
CA ALA A 29 25.30 -9.71 12.26
C ALA A 29 26.50 -10.23 13.09
N PRO A 30 26.35 -10.75 14.32
CA PRO A 30 27.47 -11.34 15.07
C PRO A 30 28.00 -12.66 14.48
N LEU A 31 27.19 -13.37 13.69
CA LEU A 31 27.52 -14.67 13.11
C LEU A 31 27.99 -14.53 11.65
N ILE A 32 27.34 -13.65 10.91
CA ILE A 32 27.61 -13.37 9.51
C ILE A 32 27.74 -11.84 9.40
N PRO A 33 28.95 -11.27 9.50
CA PRO A 33 29.14 -9.84 9.36
C PRO A 33 28.68 -9.35 7.97
N HIS A 34 27.79 -8.36 7.95
CA HIS A 34 27.16 -7.84 6.75
C HIS A 34 26.77 -6.36 6.91
N ALA A 35 26.87 -5.61 5.80
CA ALA A 35 26.55 -4.19 5.74
C ALA A 35 25.08 -3.93 5.38
N ASP A 36 24.55 -4.73 4.45
CA ASP A 36 23.18 -4.59 3.94
C ASP A 36 22.46 -5.96 4.00
N ALA A 37 21.13 -5.92 4.12
CA ALA A 37 20.28 -7.11 4.08
C ALA A 37 19.06 -6.86 3.20
N ALA A 38 18.65 -7.85 2.43
CA ALA A 38 17.46 -7.76 1.60
C ALA A 38 16.68 -9.07 1.58
N GLU A 39 15.36 -8.94 1.51
CA GLU A 39 14.42 -10.05 1.42
C GLU A 39 13.67 -9.93 0.10
N LEU A 40 13.55 -11.06 -0.62
CA LEU A 40 12.60 -11.22 -1.71
C LEU A 40 11.66 -12.39 -1.37
N SER A 41 10.40 -12.03 -1.13
CA SER A 41 9.35 -12.88 -0.60
C SER A 41 8.13 -12.90 -1.51
N THR A 42 7.79 -14.07 -2.01
CA THR A 42 6.70 -14.27 -2.98
C THR A 42 5.31 -14.37 -2.35
N HIS A 43 5.21 -14.22 -1.01
CA HIS A 43 3.96 -14.25 -0.25
C HIS A 43 3.40 -12.85 0.05
N CYS A 44 4.19 -11.78 -0.14
CA CYS A 44 3.74 -10.40 0.00
C CYS A 44 3.46 -9.78 -1.38
N ALA A 45 2.20 -9.58 -1.74
CA ALA A 45 1.85 -9.04 -3.06
C ALA A 45 1.95 -7.51 -3.20
N HIS A 46 2.16 -6.78 -2.09
CA HIS A 46 2.25 -5.33 -2.09
C HIS A 46 3.69 -4.82 -1.98
N SER A 47 4.53 -5.51 -1.20
CA SER A 47 5.97 -5.26 -1.13
C SER A 47 6.71 -6.59 -0.99
N PRO A 48 6.91 -7.33 -2.09
CA PRO A 48 7.63 -8.60 -2.08
C PRO A 48 9.11 -8.41 -1.77
N PHE A 49 9.60 -7.18 -1.82
CA PHE A 49 11.00 -6.83 -1.65
C PHE A 49 11.16 -5.86 -0.48
N LYS A 50 12.05 -6.19 0.44
CA LYS A 50 12.48 -5.30 1.52
C LYS A 50 13.99 -5.23 1.51
N ALA A 51 14.54 -4.05 1.75
CA ALA A 51 15.97 -3.84 1.91
C ALA A 51 16.25 -3.04 3.18
N LEU A 52 17.39 -3.32 3.79
CA LEU A 52 17.91 -2.70 4.98
C LEU A 52 19.37 -2.31 4.72
N GLY A 53 19.70 -1.07 5.08
CA GLY A 53 20.99 -0.46 4.78
C GLY A 53 20.89 0.51 3.61
N GLY A 54 21.94 1.29 3.40
CA GLY A 54 21.96 2.41 2.46
C GLY A 54 23.29 2.58 1.74
N THR A 55 24.22 1.66 1.97
CA THR A 55 25.52 1.65 1.27
C THR A 55 25.33 1.32 -0.20
N GLU A 56 24.33 0.50 -0.56
CA GLU A 56 23.98 0.17 -1.95
C GLU A 56 22.46 0.12 -2.20
N GLN A 57 22.02 0.55 -3.39
CA GLN A 57 20.61 0.48 -3.81
C GLN A 57 20.28 -0.95 -4.30
N LEU A 58 19.88 -1.84 -3.39
CA LEU A 58 19.44 -3.20 -3.75
C LEU A 58 18.09 -3.18 -4.47
N THR A 59 17.94 -4.05 -5.48
CA THR A 59 16.69 -4.20 -6.23
C THR A 59 16.17 -5.64 -6.25
N ALA A 60 14.86 -5.80 -6.40
CA ALA A 60 14.24 -7.13 -6.55
C ALA A 60 14.76 -7.91 -7.76
N ALA A 61 15.16 -7.21 -8.83
CA ALA A 61 15.71 -7.83 -10.05
C ALA A 61 17.05 -8.54 -9.77
N GLU A 62 17.88 -7.99 -8.88
CA GLU A 62 19.17 -8.58 -8.50
C GLU A 62 19.00 -9.80 -7.60
N LEU A 63 17.94 -9.85 -6.79
CA LEU A 63 17.64 -10.99 -5.90
C LEU A 63 16.94 -12.16 -6.63
N THR A 64 16.28 -11.90 -7.75
CA THR A 64 15.50 -12.91 -8.48
C THR A 64 16.35 -14.10 -8.95
N PRO A 65 17.55 -13.93 -9.54
CA PRO A 65 18.43 -15.04 -9.88
C PRO A 65 18.81 -15.91 -8.68
N LEU A 66 19.03 -15.30 -7.51
CA LEU A 66 19.38 -16.01 -6.27
C LEU A 66 18.20 -16.83 -5.73
N LEU A 67 16.97 -16.31 -5.85
CA LEU A 67 15.75 -17.06 -5.54
C LEU A 67 15.56 -18.27 -6.46
N LEU A 68 15.79 -18.09 -7.77
CA LEU A 68 15.60 -19.14 -8.78
C LEU A 68 16.68 -20.22 -8.70
N ALA A 69 17.94 -19.83 -8.54
CA ALA A 69 19.07 -20.76 -8.51
C ALA A 69 19.28 -21.43 -7.14
N GLY A 70 18.80 -20.83 -6.04
CA GLY A 70 19.00 -21.35 -4.70
C GLY A 70 18.29 -22.69 -4.44
N VAL A 71 18.89 -23.53 -3.59
CA VAL A 71 18.29 -24.78 -3.09
C VAL A 71 17.87 -24.57 -1.62
N PRO A 72 16.58 -24.75 -1.27
CA PRO A 72 16.12 -24.63 0.12
C PRO A 72 16.90 -25.57 1.06
N GLY A 73 17.29 -25.08 2.24
CA GLY A 73 18.09 -25.85 3.20
C GLY A 73 19.60 -25.86 2.92
N SER A 74 20.03 -25.29 1.79
CA SER A 74 21.44 -25.16 1.40
C SER A 74 21.78 -23.69 1.14
N PRO A 75 22.05 -22.90 2.20
CA PRO A 75 22.50 -21.52 2.04
C PRO A 75 23.69 -21.44 1.09
N TRP A 76 23.59 -20.52 0.13
CA TRP A 76 24.66 -20.27 -0.83
C TRP A 76 25.47 -19.06 -0.39
N GLN A 77 26.79 -19.17 -0.43
CA GLN A 77 27.69 -18.05 -0.25
C GLN A 77 28.58 -17.92 -1.48
N GLY A 78 28.73 -16.70 -1.99
CA GLY A 78 29.56 -16.44 -3.16
C GLY A 78 29.50 -15.00 -3.60
N VAL A 79 29.94 -14.76 -4.84
CA VAL A 79 29.93 -13.42 -5.42
C VAL A 79 28.68 -13.24 -6.29
N ALA A 80 27.91 -12.19 -6.03
CA ALA A 80 26.75 -11.80 -6.82
C ALA A 80 26.84 -10.33 -7.22
N THR A 81 26.12 -9.94 -8.27
CA THR A 81 26.02 -8.53 -8.68
C THR A 81 24.96 -7.84 -7.84
N ILE A 82 25.38 -6.90 -6.98
CA ILE A 82 24.54 -6.07 -6.12
C ILE A 82 24.88 -4.61 -6.38
N GLY A 83 23.88 -3.74 -6.58
CA GLY A 83 24.12 -2.33 -6.90
C GLY A 83 24.97 -2.13 -8.16
N GLY A 84 24.92 -3.08 -9.10
CA GLY A 84 25.78 -3.10 -10.29
C GLY A 84 27.25 -3.49 -10.05
N ARG A 85 27.63 -3.97 -8.86
CA ARG A 85 29.00 -4.38 -8.51
C ARG A 85 29.07 -5.82 -8.03
N ALA A 86 30.20 -6.48 -8.25
CA ALA A 86 30.45 -7.83 -7.74
C ALA A 86 30.73 -7.77 -6.22
N ARG A 87 29.89 -8.40 -5.41
CA ARG A 87 29.93 -8.39 -3.95
C ARG A 87 29.83 -9.78 -3.38
N GLU A 88 30.49 -10.01 -2.25
CA GLU A 88 30.29 -11.24 -1.48
C GLU A 88 28.94 -11.21 -0.78
N VAL A 89 28.13 -12.25 -0.99
CA VAL A 89 26.81 -12.38 -0.41
C VAL A 89 26.59 -13.75 0.21
N VAL A 90 25.69 -13.81 1.19
CA VAL A 90 25.03 -15.04 1.65
C VAL A 90 23.57 -14.99 1.21
N ALA A 91 23.12 -15.99 0.46
CA ALA A 91 21.73 -16.16 0.06
C ALA A 91 21.13 -17.38 0.77
N VAL A 92 20.05 -17.15 1.51
CA VAL A 92 19.34 -18.17 2.29
C VAL A 92 17.94 -18.33 1.70
N LYS A 93 17.67 -19.48 1.10
CA LYS A 93 16.36 -19.77 0.50
C LYS A 93 15.49 -20.56 1.46
N SER A 94 14.21 -20.22 1.52
CA SER A 94 13.19 -20.99 2.24
C SER A 94 12.07 -21.42 1.30
N ASP A 95 11.60 -22.65 1.49
CA ASP A 95 10.48 -23.29 0.80
C ASP A 95 9.20 -23.32 1.64
N ALA A 96 9.19 -22.64 2.79
CA ALA A 96 8.01 -22.51 3.64
C ALA A 96 6.80 -21.88 2.89
N THR A 97 7.05 -21.23 1.74
CA THR A 97 6.03 -20.68 0.84
C THR A 97 6.06 -21.37 -0.53
N ARG A 98 4.90 -21.51 -1.17
CA ARG A 98 4.74 -22.25 -2.45
C ARG A 98 5.61 -21.73 -3.61
N ARG A 99 5.97 -20.44 -3.63
CA ARG A 99 6.84 -19.80 -4.65
C ARG A 99 8.25 -19.48 -4.13
N GLY A 100 8.57 -19.86 -2.88
CA GLY A 100 9.86 -19.66 -2.25
C GLY A 100 10.13 -18.22 -1.79
N SER A 101 11.11 -18.06 -0.92
CA SER A 101 11.60 -16.76 -0.45
C SER A 101 13.11 -16.82 -0.29
N VAL A 102 13.78 -15.69 -0.44
CA VAL A 102 15.23 -15.58 -0.27
C VAL A 102 15.58 -14.38 0.61
N LEU A 103 16.43 -14.61 1.60
CA LEU A 103 17.15 -13.59 2.34
C LEU A 103 18.56 -13.49 1.75
N VAL A 104 19.00 -12.27 1.47
CA VAL A 104 20.34 -11.97 0.96
C VAL A 104 21.03 -11.02 1.93
N LEU A 105 22.21 -11.40 2.40
CA LEU A 105 23.08 -10.59 3.25
C LEU A 105 24.30 -10.18 2.43
N VAL A 106 24.54 -8.88 2.28
CA VAL A 106 25.72 -8.33 1.60
C VAL A 106 26.84 -8.23 2.62
N ARG A 107 27.87 -9.05 2.47
CA ARG A 107 28.90 -9.24 3.49
C ARG A 107 29.84 -8.04 3.56
N ASP A 108 30.40 -7.81 4.74
CA ASP A 108 31.44 -6.79 4.91
C ASP A 108 32.68 -7.11 4.08
N ASP A 109 33.29 -6.08 3.48
CA ASP A 109 34.49 -6.24 2.66
C ASP A 109 35.63 -6.86 3.50
N GLY A 110 36.11 -8.04 3.08
CA GLY A 110 37.20 -8.77 3.75
C GLY A 110 36.77 -9.66 4.92
N ALA A 111 35.47 -9.81 5.19
CA ALA A 111 34.99 -10.73 6.22
C ALA A 111 35.29 -12.20 5.88
N ALA A 112 35.75 -12.98 6.87
CA ALA A 112 36.02 -14.41 6.70
C ALA A 112 34.73 -15.19 6.36
N PRO A 113 34.74 -16.14 5.40
CA PRO A 113 33.57 -16.93 5.00
C PRO A 113 32.79 -17.49 6.18
N ALA A 114 31.45 -17.42 6.12
CA ALA A 114 30.61 -17.99 7.15
C ALA A 114 30.75 -19.52 7.17
N GLY A 115 30.96 -20.07 8.35
CA GLY A 115 31.02 -21.50 8.62
C GLY A 115 29.65 -22.17 8.48
N ALA A 116 29.67 -23.49 8.30
CA ALA A 116 28.46 -24.28 8.13
C ALA A 116 27.47 -24.15 9.29
N ALA A 117 27.96 -23.95 10.52
CA ALA A 117 27.12 -23.75 11.70
C ALA A 117 26.38 -22.40 11.66
N GLU A 118 27.04 -21.32 11.26
CA GLU A 118 26.42 -19.99 11.14
C GLU A 118 25.38 -19.97 10.01
N LEU A 119 25.70 -20.57 8.86
CA LEU A 119 24.78 -20.73 7.74
C LEU A 119 23.54 -21.56 8.14
N ALA A 120 23.72 -22.61 8.95
CA ALA A 120 22.60 -23.41 9.46
C ALA A 120 21.69 -22.61 10.39
N VAL A 121 22.26 -21.72 11.23
CA VAL A 121 21.47 -20.80 12.07
C VAL A 121 20.68 -19.82 11.22
N ALA A 122 21.31 -19.22 10.20
CA ALA A 122 20.63 -18.32 9.27
C ALA A 122 19.48 -19.03 8.53
N GLN A 123 19.70 -20.27 8.07
CA GLN A 123 18.66 -21.09 7.44
C GLN A 123 17.50 -21.40 8.37
N ALA A 124 17.78 -21.78 9.63
CA ALA A 124 16.75 -22.10 10.62
C ALA A 124 15.93 -20.86 10.98
N LEU A 125 16.58 -19.72 11.21
CA LEU A 125 15.91 -18.46 11.50
C LEU A 125 15.05 -18.01 10.31
N TRP A 126 15.59 -18.09 9.09
CA TRP A 126 14.86 -17.70 7.89
C TRP A 126 13.63 -18.57 7.66
N ASN A 127 13.77 -19.89 7.78
CA ASN A 127 12.64 -20.82 7.70
C ASN A 127 11.56 -20.54 8.75
N LEU A 128 11.96 -20.15 9.97
CA LEU A 128 11.02 -19.82 11.02
C LEU A 128 10.24 -18.54 10.70
N VAL A 129 10.93 -17.49 10.26
CA VAL A 129 10.33 -16.20 9.86
C VAL A 129 9.37 -16.39 8.68
N THR A 130 9.80 -17.10 7.64
CA THR A 130 8.97 -17.32 6.44
C THR A 130 7.79 -18.25 6.72
N SER A 131 7.95 -19.24 7.59
CA SER A 131 6.84 -20.09 8.06
C SER A 131 5.86 -19.31 8.94
N HIS A 132 6.35 -18.39 9.76
CA HIS A 132 5.50 -17.49 10.53
C HIS A 132 4.70 -16.58 9.59
N PHE A 133 5.31 -16.04 8.54
CA PHE A 133 4.59 -15.25 7.53
C PHE A 133 3.59 -16.06 6.72
N ASP A 134 3.95 -17.26 6.25
CA ASP A 134 3.01 -18.12 5.50
C ASP A 134 1.81 -18.51 6.37
N ARG A 135 2.06 -18.84 7.64
CA ARG A 135 1.01 -19.13 8.63
C ARG A 135 0.19 -17.90 8.96
N PHE A 136 0.80 -16.76 9.25
CA PHE A 136 0.10 -15.51 9.52
C PHE A 136 -0.78 -15.13 8.33
N ALA A 137 -0.27 -15.21 7.12
CA ALA A 137 -1.02 -14.91 5.91
C ALA A 137 -2.19 -15.92 5.69
N THR A 138 -2.02 -17.19 6.08
CA THR A 138 -3.03 -18.25 5.95
C THR A 138 -4.09 -18.23 7.07
N GLU A 139 -3.68 -18.01 8.32
CA GLU A 139 -4.52 -17.99 9.52
C GLU A 139 -5.19 -16.63 9.74
N ALA A 140 -4.48 -15.53 9.46
CA ALA A 140 -5.03 -14.19 9.69
C ALA A 140 -6.15 -13.86 8.69
N MET A 141 -6.21 -14.45 7.49
CA MET A 141 -7.30 -14.24 6.53
C MET A 141 -7.30 -15.24 5.35
N PRO A 142 -8.16 -16.28 5.35
CA PRO A 142 -8.37 -17.15 4.18
C PRO A 142 -8.71 -16.37 2.90
N GLY A 143 -9.39 -15.23 3.05
CA GLY A 143 -9.78 -14.38 1.93
C GLY A 143 -8.67 -13.45 1.41
N ALA A 144 -7.74 -12.96 2.24
CA ALA A 144 -6.79 -11.92 1.79
C ALA A 144 -5.64 -12.52 0.97
N LEU A 145 -5.10 -13.66 1.38
CA LEU A 145 -4.14 -14.42 0.57
C LEU A 145 -4.78 -15.01 -0.69
N ALA A 146 -5.99 -15.56 -0.61
CA ALA A 146 -6.69 -16.06 -1.79
C ALA A 146 -6.97 -14.94 -2.80
N ARG A 147 -7.34 -13.73 -2.33
CA ARG A 147 -7.50 -12.55 -3.17
C ARG A 147 -6.18 -11.99 -3.69
N SER A 148 -5.12 -12.01 -2.88
CA SER A 148 -3.78 -11.57 -3.28
C SER A 148 -3.18 -12.50 -4.35
N ARG A 149 -3.35 -13.82 -4.19
CA ARG A 149 -3.00 -14.82 -5.20
C ARG A 149 -3.90 -14.70 -6.43
N ALA A 150 -5.22 -14.54 -6.27
CA ALA A 150 -6.13 -14.33 -7.39
C ALA A 150 -5.81 -13.03 -8.15
N ALA A 151 -5.50 -11.93 -7.46
CA ALA A 151 -5.12 -10.66 -8.09
C ALA A 151 -3.73 -10.74 -8.73
N ALA A 152 -2.79 -11.50 -8.16
CA ALA A 152 -1.49 -11.75 -8.78
C ALA A 152 -1.59 -12.67 -10.00
N ASP A 153 -2.44 -13.70 -9.95
CA ASP A 153 -2.69 -14.60 -11.07
C ASP A 153 -3.51 -13.91 -12.16
N THR A 154 -4.48 -13.07 -11.81
CA THR A 154 -5.18 -12.18 -12.75
C THR A 154 -4.22 -11.17 -13.36
N ARG A 155 -3.34 -10.51 -12.58
CA ARG A 155 -2.30 -9.62 -13.14
C ARG A 155 -1.35 -10.35 -14.06
N ALA A 156 -0.86 -11.52 -13.66
CA ALA A 156 0.03 -12.33 -14.48
C ALA A 156 -0.65 -12.78 -15.78
N ARG A 157 -1.93 -13.16 -15.71
CA ARG A 157 -2.74 -13.53 -16.87
C ARG A 157 -2.96 -12.34 -17.80
N VAL A 158 -3.38 -11.19 -17.27
CA VAL A 158 -3.57 -9.95 -18.04
C VAL A 158 -2.26 -9.52 -18.70
N ILE A 159 -1.12 -9.59 -17.99
CA ILE A 159 0.20 -9.28 -18.56
C ILE A 159 0.55 -10.28 -19.68
N ALA A 160 0.31 -11.57 -19.49
CA ALA A 160 0.59 -12.59 -20.49
C ALA A 160 -0.31 -12.45 -21.73
N GLU A 161 -1.61 -12.20 -21.54
CA GLU A 161 -2.59 -11.99 -22.62
C GLU A 161 -2.30 -10.70 -23.38
N LEU A 162 -2.03 -9.60 -22.67
CA LEU A 162 -1.64 -8.32 -23.27
C LEU A 162 -0.32 -8.44 -24.04
N SER A 163 0.69 -9.11 -23.48
CA SER A 163 1.96 -9.36 -24.14
C SER A 163 1.80 -10.24 -25.38
N THR A 164 0.91 -11.24 -25.33
CA THR A 164 0.63 -12.13 -26.47
C THR A 164 -0.12 -11.38 -27.58
N ALA A 165 -1.12 -10.59 -27.22
CA ALA A 165 -1.87 -9.75 -28.17
C ALA A 165 -0.97 -8.69 -28.84
N HIS A 166 -0.11 -8.02 -28.06
CA HIS A 166 0.89 -7.10 -28.59
C HIS A 166 1.88 -7.77 -29.54
N ALA A 167 2.40 -8.95 -29.17
CA ALA A 167 3.34 -9.70 -30.00
C ALA A 167 2.71 -10.15 -31.33
N ALA A 168 1.45 -10.60 -31.30
CA ALA A 168 0.70 -10.97 -32.50
C ALA A 168 0.43 -9.77 -33.41
N ALA A 169 -0.02 -8.63 -32.87
CA ALA A 169 -0.26 -7.41 -33.63
C ALA A 169 1.03 -6.88 -34.28
N LEU A 170 2.13 -6.83 -33.52
CA LEU A 170 3.43 -6.38 -34.02
C LEU A 170 3.98 -7.32 -35.10
N SER A 171 3.83 -8.64 -34.91
CA SER A 171 4.23 -9.64 -35.91
C SER A 171 3.43 -9.51 -37.19
N GLY A 172 2.12 -9.22 -37.11
CA GLY A 172 1.27 -8.95 -38.26
C GLY A 172 1.70 -7.70 -39.03
N VAL A 173 1.93 -6.59 -38.33
CA VAL A 173 2.45 -5.34 -38.92
C VAL A 173 3.80 -5.55 -39.59
N LEU A 174 4.75 -6.19 -38.89
CA LEU A 174 6.07 -6.50 -39.44
C LEU A 174 5.99 -7.48 -40.62
N GLY A 175 5.06 -8.43 -40.59
CA GLY A 175 4.82 -9.37 -41.69
C GLY A 175 4.37 -8.66 -42.97
N VAL A 176 3.43 -7.72 -42.85
CA VAL A 176 2.95 -6.88 -43.95
C VAL A 176 4.08 -5.98 -44.48
N LEU A 177 4.82 -5.32 -43.60
CA LEU A 177 5.92 -4.42 -43.97
C LEU A 177 7.13 -5.14 -44.57
N ARG A 178 7.31 -6.44 -44.30
CA ARG A 178 8.40 -7.27 -44.87
C ARG A 178 7.98 -8.08 -46.09
N SER A 179 6.71 -8.00 -46.49
CA SER A 179 6.18 -8.75 -47.63
C SER A 179 6.80 -8.24 -48.94
N ARG A 180 7.41 -9.14 -49.70
CA ARG A 180 7.93 -8.83 -51.05
C ARG A 180 6.84 -8.85 -52.13
N ALA A 181 5.62 -9.25 -51.77
CA ALA A 181 4.48 -9.35 -52.68
C ALA A 181 3.64 -8.07 -52.74
N LEU A 182 3.89 -7.10 -51.84
CA LEU A 182 3.20 -5.82 -51.77
C LEU A 182 4.16 -4.70 -52.13
N ASP A 183 3.66 -3.66 -52.80
CA ASP A 183 4.38 -2.41 -52.93
C ASP A 183 4.38 -1.63 -51.59
N ASP A 184 5.34 -0.72 -51.43
CA ASP A 184 5.53 0.06 -50.20
C ASP A 184 4.30 0.87 -49.77
N THR A 185 3.49 1.33 -50.72
CA THR A 185 2.32 2.17 -50.41
C THR A 185 1.20 1.30 -49.87
N THR A 186 0.92 0.18 -50.55
CA THR A 186 -0.06 -0.82 -50.13
C THR A 186 0.34 -1.46 -48.80
N ALA A 187 1.61 -1.83 -48.61
CA ALA A 187 2.11 -2.39 -47.36
C ALA A 187 1.95 -1.42 -46.17
N ARG A 188 2.25 -0.13 -46.36
CA ARG A 188 2.11 0.89 -45.31
C ARG A 188 0.64 1.14 -44.95
N ALA A 189 -0.25 1.20 -45.94
CA ALA A 189 -1.68 1.37 -45.73
C ALA A 189 -2.27 0.18 -44.96
N THR A 190 -1.98 -1.05 -45.40
CA THR A 190 -2.44 -2.29 -44.74
C THR A 190 -1.86 -2.44 -43.33
N ALA A 191 -0.60 -2.09 -43.10
CA ALA A 191 0.00 -2.10 -41.77
C ALA A 191 -0.65 -1.10 -40.81
N THR A 192 -1.02 0.09 -41.32
CA THR A 192 -1.69 1.13 -40.52
C THR A 192 -3.10 0.69 -40.13
N ASP A 193 -3.85 0.10 -41.06
CA ASP A 193 -5.20 -0.42 -40.81
C ASP A 193 -5.21 -1.58 -39.80
N LEU A 194 -4.23 -2.48 -39.93
CA LEU A 194 -4.04 -3.60 -39.00
C LEU A 194 -3.65 -3.12 -37.59
N ALA A 195 -2.79 -2.09 -37.50
CA ALA A 195 -2.43 -1.47 -36.22
C ALA A 195 -3.62 -0.74 -35.58
N ALA A 196 -4.43 -0.02 -36.36
CA ALA A 196 -5.61 0.69 -35.87
C ALA A 196 -6.67 -0.30 -35.33
N THR A 197 -6.91 -1.40 -36.07
CA THR A 197 -7.83 -2.46 -35.66
C THR A 197 -7.38 -3.11 -34.35
N ALA A 198 -6.11 -3.51 -34.25
CA ALA A 198 -5.56 -4.09 -33.03
C ALA A 198 -5.70 -3.15 -31.82
N LEU A 199 -5.48 -1.84 -31.97
CA LEU A 199 -5.64 -0.87 -30.89
C LEU A 199 -7.09 -0.74 -30.40
N ILE A 200 -8.07 -0.86 -31.29
CA ILE A 200 -9.50 -0.80 -30.94
C ILE A 200 -9.90 -2.05 -30.14
N GLU A 201 -9.49 -3.23 -30.60
CA GLU A 201 -9.79 -4.50 -29.94
C GLU A 201 -9.18 -4.55 -28.53
N MET A 202 -7.92 -4.15 -28.39
CA MET A 202 -7.23 -4.09 -27.10
C MET A 202 -7.92 -3.17 -26.09
N ARG A 203 -8.41 -2.01 -26.52
CA ARG A 203 -9.15 -1.08 -25.66
C ARG A 203 -10.52 -1.64 -25.25
N ALA A 204 -11.19 -2.37 -26.13
CA ALA A 204 -12.47 -3.01 -25.85
C ALA A 204 -12.34 -4.19 -24.88
N GLU A 205 -11.24 -4.95 -24.96
CA GLU A 205 -10.89 -6.02 -24.01
C GLU A 205 -10.63 -5.42 -22.61
N GLN A 206 -9.78 -4.39 -22.51
CA GLN A 206 -9.46 -3.70 -21.26
C GLN A 206 -10.69 -3.09 -20.56
N ARG A 207 -11.66 -2.59 -21.34
CA ARG A 207 -12.90 -2.04 -20.80
C ARG A 207 -13.81 -3.13 -20.21
N ARG A 208 -13.92 -4.27 -20.89
CA ARG A 208 -14.71 -5.42 -20.39
C ARG A 208 -14.14 -6.02 -19.11
N ASP A 209 -12.82 -6.12 -19.00
CA ASP A 209 -12.15 -6.58 -17.78
C ASP A 209 -12.39 -5.63 -16.59
N ARG A 210 -12.44 -4.32 -16.86
CA ARG A 210 -12.73 -3.30 -15.85
C ARG A 210 -14.16 -3.43 -15.32
N ASP A 211 -15.13 -3.60 -16.22
CA ASP A 211 -16.54 -3.75 -15.85
C ASP A 211 -16.81 -5.01 -15.00
N LEU A 212 -15.96 -6.04 -15.10
CA LEU A 212 -16.02 -7.26 -14.30
C LEU A 212 -15.30 -7.15 -12.93
N ALA A 213 -14.44 -6.15 -12.75
CA ALA A 213 -13.58 -5.98 -11.57
C ALA A 213 -14.00 -4.81 -10.65
N GLU A 214 -14.98 -4.00 -11.06
CA GLU A 214 -15.46 -2.83 -10.33
C GLU A 214 -16.86 -3.03 -9.71
N GLU A 215 -17.11 -2.37 -8.59
CA GLU A 215 -18.35 -2.39 -7.84
C GLU A 215 -18.79 -0.93 -7.55
N PRO A 216 -20.04 -0.54 -7.82
CA PRO A 216 -20.53 0.79 -7.45
C PRO A 216 -20.33 1.07 -5.95
N ALA A 217 -19.77 2.24 -5.60
CA ALA A 217 -19.46 2.56 -4.20
C ALA A 217 -20.70 2.54 -3.30
N ARG A 218 -21.85 2.95 -3.84
CA ARG A 218 -23.15 2.91 -3.15
C ARG A 218 -23.54 1.47 -2.82
N ASP A 219 -23.46 0.55 -3.78
CA ASP A 219 -23.78 -0.87 -3.58
C ASP A 219 -22.82 -1.52 -2.56
N ALA A 220 -21.54 -1.17 -2.62
CA ALA A 220 -20.55 -1.61 -1.64
C ALA A 220 -20.90 -1.13 -0.24
N PHE A 221 -21.29 0.14 -0.10
CA PHE A 221 -21.72 0.69 1.18
C PHE A 221 -23.04 0.07 1.68
N GLU A 222 -23.98 -0.24 0.79
CA GLU A 222 -25.22 -0.93 1.18
C GLU A 222 -24.95 -2.35 1.68
N ARG A 223 -24.01 -3.07 1.06
CA ARG A 223 -23.55 -4.38 1.57
C ARG A 223 -22.90 -4.23 2.94
N LEU A 224 -22.06 -3.22 3.13
CA LEU A 224 -21.49 -2.89 4.45
C LEU A 224 -22.60 -2.69 5.49
N ALA A 225 -23.59 -1.85 5.19
CA ALA A 225 -24.72 -1.60 6.08
C ALA A 225 -25.46 -2.90 6.43
N GLY A 226 -25.62 -3.81 5.47
CA GLY A 226 -26.17 -5.14 5.67
C GLY A 226 -25.32 -6.02 6.59
N GLU A 227 -24.00 -5.90 6.53
CA GLU A 227 -23.04 -6.61 7.38
C GLU A 227 -22.97 -6.04 8.82
N LEU A 228 -23.09 -4.71 8.98
CA LEU A 228 -22.99 -4.05 10.30
C LEU A 228 -24.25 -4.23 11.13
N ARG A 229 -25.45 -4.11 10.54
CA ARG A 229 -26.73 -4.18 11.28
C ARG A 229 -26.84 -5.43 12.17
N PRO A 230 -26.53 -6.67 11.71
CA PRO A 230 -26.52 -7.86 12.55
C PRO A 230 -25.61 -7.75 13.78
N MET A 231 -24.45 -7.11 13.67
CA MET A 231 -23.47 -6.99 14.75
C MET A 231 -24.01 -6.17 15.92
N LEU A 232 -24.88 -5.18 15.64
CA LEU A 232 -25.48 -4.31 16.65
C LEU A 232 -26.88 -4.75 17.10
N ARG A 233 -27.45 -5.86 16.58
CA ARG A 233 -28.82 -6.29 16.89
C ARG A 233 -29.10 -6.44 18.39
N HIS A 234 -28.10 -6.86 19.15
CA HIS A 234 -28.18 -7.08 20.59
C HIS A 234 -27.42 -6.03 21.40
N SER A 235 -26.95 -4.98 20.75
CA SER A 235 -26.26 -3.86 21.39
C SER A 235 -27.25 -2.72 21.64
N ALA A 236 -27.07 -1.99 22.74
CA ALA A 236 -27.79 -0.75 22.99
C ALA A 236 -27.26 0.44 22.16
N VAL A 237 -26.18 0.23 21.40
CA VAL A 237 -25.52 1.25 20.59
C VAL A 237 -26.32 1.56 19.32
N ARG A 238 -26.59 2.84 19.09
CA ARG A 238 -27.25 3.32 17.86
C ARG A 238 -26.23 3.45 16.72
N LEU A 239 -26.50 2.78 15.59
CA LEU A 239 -25.71 2.92 14.35
C LEU A 239 -26.33 3.97 13.42
N ASP A 240 -25.54 4.96 13.03
CA ASP A 240 -25.86 5.87 11.92
C ASP A 240 -24.96 5.59 10.72
N LEU A 241 -25.53 5.71 9.52
CA LEU A 241 -24.86 5.41 8.27
C LEU A 241 -24.81 6.65 7.36
N GLY A 242 -23.61 7.07 6.96
CA GLY A 242 -23.37 8.10 5.95
C GLY A 242 -22.93 7.47 4.63
N ALA A 243 -23.88 7.24 3.72
CA ALA A 243 -23.56 6.72 2.39
C ALA A 243 -22.71 7.71 1.59
N PRO A 244 -21.86 7.23 0.66
CA PRO A 244 -21.05 8.12 -0.16
C PRO A 244 -21.91 8.94 -1.12
N ASP A 245 -21.57 10.22 -1.27
CA ASP A 245 -22.20 11.15 -2.21
C ASP A 245 -21.50 11.08 -3.59
N SER A 246 -21.46 9.88 -4.16
CA SER A 246 -20.79 9.62 -5.44
C SER A 246 -21.33 8.36 -6.09
N ASP A 247 -21.51 8.41 -7.42
CA ASP A 247 -21.86 7.23 -8.24
C ASP A 247 -20.61 6.54 -8.83
N ARG A 248 -19.41 6.90 -8.35
CA ARG A 248 -18.15 6.28 -8.76
C ARG A 248 -18.11 4.80 -8.37
N SER A 249 -17.59 3.97 -9.28
CA SER A 249 -17.25 2.58 -8.98
C SER A 249 -15.86 2.46 -8.36
N LEU A 250 -15.74 1.52 -7.42
CA LEU A 250 -14.51 1.14 -6.77
C LEU A 250 -14.03 -0.19 -7.34
N ALA A 251 -12.72 -0.41 -7.36
CA ALA A 251 -12.20 -1.76 -7.56
C ALA A 251 -12.76 -2.68 -6.45
N ALA A 252 -13.19 -3.89 -6.82
CA ALA A 252 -13.90 -4.79 -5.93
C ALA A 252 -13.08 -5.17 -4.67
N ASP A 253 -11.76 -5.21 -4.79
CA ASP A 253 -10.82 -5.45 -3.69
C ASP A 253 -10.71 -4.26 -2.73
N VAL A 254 -10.72 -3.03 -3.24
CA VAL A 254 -10.80 -1.79 -2.44
C VAL A 254 -12.12 -1.76 -1.69
N ALA A 255 -13.25 -1.98 -2.38
CA ALA A 255 -14.58 -2.02 -1.77
C ALA A 255 -14.68 -3.11 -0.68
N HIS A 256 -14.20 -4.32 -0.97
CA HIS A 256 -14.18 -5.42 0.00
C HIS A 256 -13.31 -5.10 1.22
N SER A 257 -12.14 -4.51 1.01
CA SER A 257 -11.19 -4.21 2.09
C SER A 257 -11.67 -3.08 2.97
N ALA A 258 -12.22 -2.01 2.40
CA ALA A 258 -12.84 -0.93 3.16
C ALA A 258 -13.98 -1.44 4.05
N ARG A 259 -14.83 -2.35 3.54
CA ARG A 259 -15.86 -3.02 4.36
C ARG A 259 -15.26 -3.80 5.52
N ALA A 260 -14.25 -4.63 5.24
CA ALA A 260 -13.61 -5.45 6.26
C ALA A 260 -12.94 -4.60 7.36
N ILE A 261 -12.28 -3.50 6.97
CA ILE A 261 -11.66 -2.55 7.91
C ILE A 261 -12.72 -1.92 8.81
N VAL A 262 -13.82 -1.42 8.23
CA VAL A 262 -14.90 -0.82 9.02
C VAL A 262 -15.52 -1.82 10.00
N ARG A 263 -15.76 -3.07 9.60
CA ARG A 263 -16.26 -4.10 10.53
C ARG A 263 -15.29 -4.34 11.70
N ALA A 264 -14.00 -4.42 11.41
CA ALA A 264 -12.98 -4.63 12.43
C ALA A 264 -12.91 -3.43 13.40
N LEU A 265 -12.91 -2.21 12.87
CA LEU A 265 -12.95 -0.99 13.67
C LEU A 265 -14.20 -0.90 14.53
N LEU A 266 -15.36 -1.28 13.99
CA LEU A 266 -16.60 -1.29 14.76
C LEU A 266 -16.53 -2.25 15.94
N LEU A 267 -15.96 -3.45 15.79
CA LEU A 267 -15.80 -4.39 16.91
C LEU A 267 -14.97 -3.78 18.05
N ILE A 268 -13.85 -3.14 17.70
CA ILE A 268 -12.95 -2.49 18.67
C ILE A 268 -13.68 -1.34 19.39
N VAL A 269 -14.46 -0.54 18.66
CA VAL A 269 -15.29 0.52 19.24
C VAL A 269 -16.37 -0.04 20.17
N LEU A 270 -17.00 -1.17 19.80
CA LEU A 270 -18.07 -1.78 20.59
C LEU A 270 -17.58 -2.46 21.89
N GLU A 271 -16.29 -2.76 22.00
CA GLU A 271 -15.68 -3.25 23.25
C GLU A 271 -15.57 -2.16 24.33
N GLN A 272 -15.83 -0.89 23.98
CA GLN A 272 -15.79 0.21 24.93
C GLN A 272 -17.10 0.35 25.73
N ASP A 273 -17.00 0.36 27.06
CA ASP A 273 -18.17 0.41 27.97
C ASP A 273 -19.04 1.67 27.84
N SER A 274 -18.47 2.78 27.35
CA SER A 274 -19.13 4.09 27.33
C SER A 274 -19.86 4.44 26.02
N VAL A 275 -19.74 3.62 24.98
CA VAL A 275 -20.27 3.96 23.65
C VAL A 275 -21.78 3.76 23.61
N ARG A 276 -22.50 4.75 23.08
CA ARG A 276 -23.97 4.74 22.91
C ARG A 276 -24.36 4.97 21.46
N ARG A 277 -23.50 5.60 20.67
CA ARG A 277 -23.75 5.95 19.28
C ARG A 277 -22.48 5.77 18.46
N VAL A 278 -22.63 5.14 17.31
CA VAL A 278 -21.56 4.99 16.32
C VAL A 278 -22.05 5.49 14.97
N HIS A 279 -21.25 6.34 14.33
CA HIS A 279 -21.45 6.78 12.97
C HIS A 279 -20.43 6.09 12.06
N VAL A 280 -20.90 5.48 10.98
CA VAL A 280 -20.06 4.90 9.93
C VAL A 280 -20.37 5.61 8.62
N GLY A 281 -19.34 6.13 7.97
CA GLY A 281 -19.52 6.86 6.71
C GLY A 281 -18.41 6.66 5.71
N TRP A 282 -18.75 6.66 4.42
CA TRP A 282 -17.78 6.65 3.33
C TRP A 282 -17.83 7.98 2.58
N GLN A 283 -16.66 8.51 2.25
CA GLN A 283 -16.51 9.68 1.38
C GLN A 283 -15.54 9.30 0.26
N LEU A 284 -15.93 9.58 -0.98
CA LEU A 284 -15.08 9.37 -2.15
C LEU A 284 -14.68 10.72 -2.72
N THR A 285 -13.40 10.86 -3.02
CA THR A 285 -12.86 11.94 -3.84
C THR A 285 -12.36 11.35 -5.17
N GLU A 286 -11.76 12.18 -6.01
CA GLU A 286 -11.07 11.71 -7.21
C GLU A 286 -9.87 10.80 -6.90
N HIS A 287 -9.20 11.01 -5.77
CA HIS A 287 -7.92 10.34 -5.48
C HIS A 287 -7.97 9.35 -4.34
N GLU A 288 -8.99 9.37 -3.49
CA GLU A 288 -9.05 8.54 -2.28
C GLU A 288 -10.47 8.21 -1.83
N LEU A 289 -10.61 7.05 -1.19
CA LEU A 289 -11.75 6.61 -0.39
C LEU A 289 -11.41 6.83 1.07
N ARG A 290 -12.29 7.55 1.78
CA ARG A 290 -12.23 7.72 3.24
C ARG A 290 -13.38 6.93 3.87
N ALA A 291 -13.05 5.87 4.59
CA ALA A 291 -13.99 5.09 5.38
C ALA A 291 -13.82 5.44 6.86
N SER A 292 -14.84 6.05 7.45
CA SER A 292 -14.81 6.57 8.82
C SER A 292 -15.70 5.77 9.76
N VAL A 293 -15.22 5.58 10.99
CA VAL A 293 -15.97 5.05 12.14
C VAL A 293 -15.78 6.04 13.27
N ARG A 294 -16.87 6.58 13.80
CA ARG A 294 -16.87 7.57 14.88
C ARG A 294 -17.78 7.12 16.01
N ASP A 295 -17.29 7.19 17.24
CA ASP A 295 -18.07 6.90 18.45
C ASP A 295 -18.28 8.15 19.32
N ASP A 296 -19.14 8.00 20.34
CA ASP A 296 -19.39 8.97 21.40
C ASP A 296 -18.88 8.51 22.77
N GLY A 297 -17.90 7.60 22.79
CA GLY A 297 -17.31 7.04 24.00
C GLY A 297 -16.38 8.01 24.73
N ALA A 298 -15.58 7.46 25.65
CA ALA A 298 -14.68 8.25 26.49
C ALA A 298 -13.55 8.94 25.70
N GLY A 299 -13.29 8.56 24.44
CA GLY A 299 -12.17 9.07 23.66
C GLY A 299 -10.81 8.59 24.20
N ALA A 300 -10.79 7.37 24.76
CA ALA A 300 -9.62 6.78 25.41
C ALA A 300 -8.94 5.68 24.57
N LEU A 301 -9.39 5.46 23.33
CA LEU A 301 -8.76 4.50 22.40
C LEU A 301 -7.31 4.91 22.12
N ALA A 302 -6.37 4.03 22.42
CA ALA A 302 -4.98 4.24 22.03
C ALA A 302 -4.72 3.66 20.62
N PRO A 303 -3.76 4.22 19.86
CA PRO A 303 -3.38 3.68 18.55
C PRO A 303 -2.89 2.22 18.56
N CYS A 304 -2.50 1.68 19.72
CA CYS A 304 -2.16 0.27 19.90
C CYS A 304 -3.38 -0.65 20.00
N ASP A 305 -4.53 -0.13 20.43
CA ASP A 305 -5.77 -0.89 20.64
C ASP A 305 -6.46 -1.22 19.31
N LEU A 306 -6.06 -0.55 18.22
CA LEU A 306 -6.50 -0.87 16.86
C LEU A 306 -5.92 -2.18 16.29
N GLY A 307 -5.21 -2.93 17.14
CA GLY A 307 -4.58 -4.19 16.82
C GLY A 307 -3.34 -4.02 15.96
N ALA A 308 -2.18 -4.44 16.49
CA ALA A 308 -1.07 -4.83 15.66
C ALA A 308 -1.51 -6.05 14.82
N GLY A 309 -1.59 -5.90 13.48
CA GLY A 309 -1.61 -7.04 12.55
C GLY A 309 -2.92 -7.39 11.80
N SER A 310 -3.94 -6.53 11.69
CA SER A 310 -5.06 -6.86 10.75
C SER A 310 -5.73 -5.70 10.03
N ILE A 311 -5.79 -4.51 10.64
CA ILE A 311 -6.32 -3.31 9.98
C ILE A 311 -5.20 -2.58 9.25
N ARG A 312 -4.06 -2.34 9.92
CA ARG A 312 -2.87 -1.73 9.31
C ARG A 312 -2.36 -2.55 8.14
N ASP A 313 -2.19 -3.86 8.31
CA ASP A 313 -1.71 -4.75 7.24
C ASP A 313 -2.61 -4.72 5.99
N ARG A 314 -3.93 -4.54 6.15
CA ARG A 314 -4.85 -4.39 5.00
C ARG A 314 -4.70 -3.04 4.32
N LEU A 315 -4.48 -1.98 5.11
CA LEU A 315 -4.25 -0.65 4.57
C LEU A 315 -2.91 -0.56 3.87
N ASP A 316 -1.86 -1.16 4.44
CA ASP A 316 -0.53 -1.25 3.83
C ASP A 316 -0.61 -1.92 2.46
N VAL A 317 -1.41 -2.99 2.32
CA VAL A 317 -1.65 -3.68 1.02
C VAL A 317 -2.43 -2.83 0.01
N LEU A 318 -2.99 -1.71 0.41
CA LEU A 318 -3.71 -0.79 -0.47
C LEU A 318 -2.97 0.55 -0.61
N GLY A 319 -1.76 0.70 -0.06
CA GLY A 319 -1.09 1.99 0.07
C GLY A 319 -1.89 3.01 0.90
N GLY A 320 -2.80 2.51 1.73
CA GLY A 320 -3.67 3.30 2.59
C GLY A 320 -3.03 3.65 3.92
N ARG A 321 -3.69 4.54 4.65
CA ARG A 321 -3.30 4.94 6.01
C ARG A 321 -4.50 4.96 6.92
N LEU A 322 -4.23 5.02 8.21
CA LEU A 322 -5.25 5.15 9.24
C LEU A 322 -5.00 6.41 10.06
N ASP A 323 -5.95 7.32 10.04
CA ASP A 323 -5.95 8.54 10.82
C ASP A 323 -6.87 8.33 12.04
N MET A 324 -6.41 8.65 13.25
CA MET A 324 -7.19 8.57 14.47
C MET A 324 -7.20 9.93 15.18
N ASP A 325 -8.38 10.36 15.60
CA ASP A 325 -8.59 11.53 16.44
C ASP A 325 -9.43 11.13 17.66
N ALA A 326 -8.79 11.01 18.82
CA ALA A 326 -9.43 10.65 20.08
C ALA A 326 -9.56 11.89 20.96
N VAL A 327 -10.80 12.30 21.26
CA VAL A 327 -11.07 13.49 22.06
C VAL A 327 -11.70 13.06 23.40
N PRO A 328 -11.01 13.26 24.54
CA PRO A 328 -11.53 12.87 25.85
C PRO A 328 -12.93 13.43 26.12
N GLY A 329 -13.87 12.54 26.44
CA GLY A 329 -15.27 12.86 26.72
C GLY A 329 -16.15 13.18 25.49
N TRP A 330 -15.59 13.15 24.28
CA TRP A 330 -16.31 13.39 23.03
C TRP A 330 -16.33 12.18 22.09
N GLY A 331 -15.47 11.19 22.33
CA GLY A 331 -15.36 9.96 21.54
C GLY A 331 -14.15 9.92 20.62
N THR A 332 -14.08 8.87 19.81
CA THR A 332 -12.99 8.66 18.87
C THR A 332 -13.50 8.70 17.44
N THR A 333 -12.72 9.31 16.54
CA THR A 333 -12.93 9.23 15.09
C THR A 333 -11.75 8.49 14.48
N ILE A 334 -12.03 7.40 13.78
CA ILE A 334 -11.03 6.60 13.07
C ILE A 334 -11.37 6.64 11.59
N THR A 335 -10.41 7.05 10.77
CA THR A 335 -10.57 7.17 9.32
C THR A 335 -9.53 6.32 8.61
N ALA A 336 -9.99 5.30 7.92
CA ALA A 336 -9.20 4.54 6.96
C ALA A 336 -9.21 5.28 5.61
N VAL A 337 -8.03 5.66 5.13
CA VAL A 337 -7.86 6.35 3.85
C VAL A 337 -7.20 5.41 2.86
N VAL A 338 -7.85 5.15 1.75
CA VAL A 338 -7.37 4.26 0.68
C VAL A 338 -7.21 5.06 -0.61
N PRO A 339 -6.01 5.15 -1.21
CA PRO A 339 -5.85 5.79 -2.50
C PRO A 339 -6.61 5.04 -3.60
N LEU A 340 -7.30 5.78 -4.46
CA LEU A 340 -8.09 5.27 -5.59
C LEU A 340 -7.42 5.51 -6.94
N ALA A 341 -6.36 6.31 -6.98
CA ALA A 341 -5.49 6.42 -8.14
C ALA A 341 -4.38 5.36 -7.98
N THR A 342 -4.12 4.59 -9.05
CA THR A 342 -2.81 3.95 -9.21
C THR A 342 -1.75 5.06 -9.11
N PRO A 343 -0.60 4.85 -8.45
CA PRO A 343 0.52 5.76 -8.60
C PRO A 343 0.96 5.71 -10.07
N GLU A 344 0.34 6.53 -10.91
CA GLU A 344 0.88 6.86 -12.21
C GLU A 344 2.20 7.59 -11.96
N ALA A 345 3.20 7.22 -12.77
CA ALA A 345 4.53 7.81 -12.79
C ALA A 345 4.46 9.36 -12.68
N PRO A 346 5.48 10.00 -12.07
CA PRO A 346 5.38 11.38 -11.59
C PRO A 346 4.95 12.32 -12.70
N VAL A 347 3.73 12.85 -12.58
CA VAL A 347 3.20 13.89 -13.47
C VAL A 347 3.72 15.24 -12.99
N GLU A 348 4.24 16.00 -13.94
CA GLU A 348 4.82 17.34 -13.81
C GLU A 348 4.00 18.27 -12.92
N ALA A 349 4.72 19.13 -12.18
CA ALA A 349 4.25 20.06 -11.16
C ALA A 349 2.90 20.73 -11.49
N ALA A 350 1.84 20.21 -10.88
CA ALA A 350 0.58 20.94 -10.76
C ALA A 350 0.80 22.19 -9.89
N HIS A 351 0.15 23.29 -10.26
CA HIS A 351 0.21 24.57 -9.56
C HIS A 351 -0.04 24.36 -8.06
N PRO A 352 0.79 24.89 -7.13
CA PRO A 352 0.74 24.56 -5.70
C PRO A 352 -0.57 24.96 -4.99
N LEU A 353 -1.51 25.63 -5.68
CA LEU A 353 -2.80 26.06 -5.16
C LEU A 353 -3.99 25.26 -5.70
N THR A 354 -3.80 24.29 -6.62
CA THR A 354 -4.92 23.55 -7.26
C THR A 354 -5.71 22.64 -6.31
N GLY A 355 -5.20 22.35 -5.11
CA GLY A 355 -5.87 21.52 -4.10
C GLY A 355 -6.75 22.27 -3.10
N LEU A 356 -6.86 23.60 -3.18
CA LEU A 356 -7.66 24.41 -2.24
C LEU A 356 -9.07 24.66 -2.76
N GLY A 357 -10.07 24.51 -1.89
CA GLY A 357 -11.45 24.89 -2.19
C GLY A 357 -11.62 26.41 -2.24
N GLU A 358 -12.69 26.91 -2.88
CA GLU A 358 -12.94 28.35 -3.07
C GLU A 358 -12.83 29.15 -1.77
N ARG A 359 -13.41 28.64 -0.69
CA ARG A 359 -13.39 29.29 0.63
C ARG A 359 -12.00 29.30 1.28
N GLU A 360 -11.19 28.29 1.00
CA GLU A 360 -9.82 28.21 1.50
C GLU A 360 -8.90 29.17 0.74
N VAL A 361 -9.14 29.38 -0.55
CA VAL A 361 -8.44 30.39 -1.36
C VAL A 361 -8.74 31.81 -0.85
N GLU A 362 -10.00 32.10 -0.51
CA GLU A 362 -10.38 33.39 0.09
C GLU A 362 -9.67 33.61 1.44
N VAL A 363 -9.70 32.62 2.34
CA VAL A 363 -9.01 32.70 3.63
C VAL A 363 -7.49 32.83 3.45
N LEU A 364 -6.89 32.10 2.51
CA LEU A 364 -5.46 32.18 2.19
C LEU A 364 -5.06 33.56 1.65
N ARG A 365 -5.90 34.19 0.82
CA ARG A 365 -5.68 35.56 0.34
C ARG A 365 -5.60 36.55 1.50
N HIS A 366 -6.51 36.47 2.47
CA HIS A 366 -6.46 37.33 3.65
C HIS A 366 -5.28 37.00 4.59
N LEU A 367 -4.87 35.74 4.67
CA LEU A 367 -3.64 35.34 5.38
C LEU A 367 -2.39 35.95 4.74
N ALA A 368 -2.30 35.95 3.41
CA ALA A 368 -1.20 36.51 2.64
C ALA A 368 -1.08 38.04 2.79
N LEU A 369 -2.19 38.72 3.09
CA LEU A 369 -2.26 40.14 3.46
C LEU A 369 -1.91 40.41 4.93
N GLY A 370 -1.61 39.37 5.73
CA GLY A 370 -1.23 39.51 7.13
C GLY A 370 -2.41 39.74 8.09
N HIS A 371 -3.65 39.51 7.67
CA HIS A 371 -4.82 39.73 8.52
C HIS A 371 -4.88 38.70 9.68
N ARG A 372 -5.33 39.16 10.86
CA ARG A 372 -5.58 38.28 12.01
C ARG A 372 -6.93 37.58 11.87
N ASN A 373 -7.09 36.40 12.48
CA ASN A 373 -8.29 35.58 12.31
C ASN A 373 -9.60 36.32 12.63
N ARG A 374 -9.59 37.20 13.64
CA ARG A 374 -10.73 38.07 13.97
C ARG A 374 -11.15 38.98 12.80
N ARG A 375 -10.18 39.58 12.11
CA ARG A 375 -10.42 40.44 10.95
C ARG A 375 -10.89 39.64 9.73
N ILE A 376 -10.33 38.45 9.51
CA ILE A 376 -10.76 37.53 8.45
C ILE A 376 -12.21 37.09 8.69
N ALA A 377 -12.57 36.80 9.95
CA ALA A 377 -13.91 36.44 10.37
C ALA A 377 -14.92 37.57 10.08
N GLU A 378 -14.56 38.82 10.40
CA GLU A 378 -15.37 40.01 10.09
C GLU A 378 -15.52 40.22 8.57
N GLU A 379 -14.43 40.18 7.80
CA GLU A 379 -14.44 40.40 6.34
C GLU A 379 -15.22 39.31 5.60
N LEU A 380 -15.10 38.04 6.03
CA LEU A 380 -15.76 36.89 5.40
C LEU A 380 -17.12 36.54 6.05
N HIS A 381 -17.59 37.30 7.04
CA HIS A 381 -18.85 37.09 7.76
C HIS A 381 -19.00 35.66 8.36
N ILE A 382 -17.92 35.16 8.99
CA ILE A 382 -17.87 33.84 9.64
C ILE A 382 -17.32 33.95 11.06
N SER A 383 -17.40 32.88 11.85
CA SER A 383 -16.82 32.86 13.20
C SER A 383 -15.30 32.74 13.18
N GLU A 384 -14.62 33.28 14.20
CA GLU A 384 -13.16 33.14 14.33
C GLU A 384 -12.72 31.66 14.46
N SER A 385 -13.55 30.81 15.07
CA SER A 385 -13.35 29.36 15.09
C SER A 385 -13.40 28.73 13.69
N THR A 386 -14.29 29.20 12.81
CA THR A 386 -14.37 28.74 11.42
C THR A 386 -13.14 29.15 10.64
N VAL A 387 -12.58 30.35 10.89
CA VAL A 387 -11.30 30.76 10.30
C VAL A 387 -10.17 29.84 10.75
N LYS A 388 -10.06 29.55 12.07
CA LYS A 388 -9.03 28.62 12.58
C LYS A 388 -9.08 27.24 11.92
N PHE A 389 -10.30 26.73 11.70
CA PHE A 389 -10.52 25.48 10.97
C PHE A 389 -10.03 25.55 9.51
N HIS A 390 -10.40 26.61 8.78
CA HIS A 390 -9.91 26.79 7.41
C HIS A 390 -8.39 26.96 7.34
N VAL A 391 -7.77 27.70 8.27
CA VAL A 391 -6.30 27.84 8.33
C VAL A 391 -5.64 26.47 8.54
N ALA A 392 -6.13 25.65 9.47
CA ALA A 392 -5.58 24.31 9.69
C ALA A 392 -5.66 23.43 8.44
N ASN A 393 -6.79 23.47 7.73
CA ASN A 393 -6.96 22.72 6.48
C ASN A 393 -6.06 23.25 5.36
N ILE A 394 -5.88 24.56 5.23
CA ILE A 394 -4.97 25.18 4.26
C ILE A 394 -3.53 24.74 4.51
N LEU A 395 -3.06 24.81 5.76
CA LEU A 395 -1.70 24.38 6.13
C LEU A 395 -1.47 22.89 5.79
N ASN A 396 -2.44 22.04 6.12
CA ASN A 396 -2.38 20.61 5.83
C ASN A 396 -2.41 20.32 4.32
N LYS A 397 -3.28 21.00 3.56
CA LYS A 397 -3.39 20.85 2.09
C LYS A 397 -2.17 21.36 1.33
N LEU A 398 -1.52 22.41 1.86
CA LEU A 398 -0.30 22.98 1.28
C LEU A 398 0.98 22.30 1.79
N GLY A 399 0.88 21.41 2.79
CA GLY A 399 2.03 20.70 3.38
C GLY A 399 3.01 21.62 4.11
N VAL A 400 2.50 22.68 4.76
CA VAL A 400 3.31 23.68 5.47
C VAL A 400 2.92 23.81 6.93
N ASP A 401 3.88 24.14 7.78
CA ASP A 401 3.70 24.11 9.23
C ASP A 401 3.34 25.49 9.82
N SER A 402 3.50 26.55 9.02
CA SER A 402 3.23 27.91 9.47
C SER A 402 2.38 28.75 8.51
N ARG A 403 1.57 29.65 9.10
CA ARG A 403 0.81 30.66 8.32
C ARG A 403 1.72 31.57 7.48
N GLY A 404 2.99 31.71 7.87
CA GLY A 404 3.98 32.49 7.12
C GLY A 404 4.43 31.75 5.86
N GLU A 405 4.68 30.45 5.95
CA GLU A 405 4.98 29.59 4.80
C GLU A 405 3.81 29.53 3.81
N ALA A 406 2.57 29.40 4.30
CA ALA A 406 1.39 29.44 3.45
C ALA A 406 1.24 30.77 2.70
N ALA A 407 1.52 31.90 3.36
CA ALA A 407 1.53 33.21 2.73
C ALA A 407 2.65 33.34 1.68
N ALA A 408 3.84 32.81 1.95
CA ALA A 408 4.95 32.80 1.01
C ALA A 408 4.65 31.96 -0.24
N LEU A 409 4.03 30.79 -0.08
CA LEU A 409 3.57 29.96 -1.19
C LEU A 409 2.49 30.64 -2.03
N PHE A 410 1.56 31.36 -1.40
CA PHE A 410 0.55 32.14 -2.14
C PHE A 410 1.19 33.25 -2.97
N HIS A 411 2.16 34.00 -2.42
CA HIS A 411 2.88 35.06 -3.15
C HIS A 411 3.82 34.52 -4.24
N ALA A 412 4.31 33.29 -4.11
CA ALA A 412 5.12 32.64 -5.13
C ALA A 412 4.29 32.06 -6.30
N ALA A 413 2.98 31.87 -6.08
CA ALA A 413 2.05 31.28 -7.03
C ALA A 413 1.03 32.26 -7.60
N ALA A 414 1.05 33.53 -7.18
CA ALA A 414 0.26 34.65 -7.69
C ALA A 414 1.13 35.54 -8.59
#